data_AF-A0A815UFK5-F1
#
_entry.id   AF-A0A815UFK5-F1
#
_cell.length_a   1.000
_cell.length_b   1.000
_cell.length_c   1.000
_cell.angle_alpha   90.00
_cell.angle_beta   90.00
_cell.angle_gamma   90.00
#
_symmetry.space_group_name_H-M   'P 1'
#
loop_
_entity.id
_entity.type
_entity.pdbx_description
1 polymer ?
#
loop_
_entity_poly.entity_id
_entity_poly.type
_entity_poly.pdbx_seq_one_letter_code
_entity_poly.pdbx_strand_id
1 'polypeptide(L)'
;KYIKHDETGKETIHFVSRCHKHCYLENVADEVVNNDALKDCTAMDENGKCTMCGYLWNKHKHITYEINHTLSYVLLREHTDEKENRIFKLKQEQQLVIDICTKLSLFSKKYSIIPYNDDIIEYIRYFILEEQTKQNVGSQNKHIIDGLEQMINDYQTTN
;
A
#
# COMPACT_ATOMS: atom_id res chain seq x y z
N LYS A 1 -32.73 -1.67 -4.61
CA LYS A 1 -32.05 -1.29 -5.87
C LYS A 1 -31.32 0.01 -5.61
N TYR A 2 -30.05 0.14 -5.99
CA TYR A 2 -29.38 1.44 -6.09
C TYR A 2 -28.67 1.52 -7.43
N ILE A 3 -28.57 2.73 -7.99
CA ILE A 3 -27.87 3.00 -9.26
C ILE A 3 -26.43 3.31 -8.88
N LYS A 4 -25.48 2.59 -9.49
CA LYS A 4 -24.08 3.01 -9.51
C LYS A 4 -23.78 3.57 -10.89
N HIS A 5 -23.09 4.70 -10.90
CA HIS A 5 -22.44 5.21 -12.10
C HIS A 5 -21.05 4.55 -12.13
N ASP A 6 -20.73 3.84 -13.22
CA ASP A 6 -19.35 3.45 -13.46
C ASP A 6 -18.52 4.67 -13.93
N GLU A 7 -17.20 4.51 -13.99
CA GLU A 7 -16.25 5.55 -14.41
C GLU A 7 -16.51 6.06 -15.85
N THR A 8 -17.37 5.37 -16.60
CA THR A 8 -17.79 5.72 -17.98
C THR A 8 -19.17 6.38 -18.06
N GLY A 9 -19.83 6.61 -16.92
CA GLY A 9 -21.15 7.24 -16.84
C GLY A 9 -22.33 6.31 -17.18
N LYS A 10 -22.08 5.00 -17.36
CA LYS A 10 -23.13 4.02 -17.65
C LYS A 10 -23.81 3.61 -16.34
N GLU A 11 -25.12 3.77 -16.30
CA GLU A 11 -25.93 3.40 -15.14
C GLU A 11 -26.02 1.88 -15.03
N THR A 12 -25.42 1.32 -13.98
CA THR A 12 -25.55 -0.10 -13.65
C THR A 12 -26.52 -0.26 -12.48
N ILE A 13 -27.58 -1.05 -12.73
CA ILE A 13 -28.59 -1.36 -11.73
C ILE A 13 -28.06 -2.48 -10.85
N HIS A 14 -27.76 -2.18 -9.58
CA HIS A 14 -27.43 -3.21 -8.60
C HIS A 14 -28.71 -3.72 -7.92
N PHE A 15 -28.93 -5.03 -8.07
CA PHE A 15 -30.01 -5.77 -7.43
C PHE A 15 -29.60 -6.12 -5.99
N VAL A 16 -30.36 -5.62 -5.02
CA VAL A 16 -29.97 -5.65 -3.60
C VAL A 16 -30.40 -6.96 -2.92
N SER A 17 -31.42 -7.65 -3.46
CA SER A 17 -31.98 -8.83 -2.82
C SER A 17 -32.44 -9.88 -3.84
N ARG A 18 -32.15 -11.15 -3.53
CA ARG A 18 -32.73 -12.31 -4.19
C ARG A 18 -34.19 -12.45 -3.75
N CYS A 19 -35.10 -12.60 -4.70
CA CYS A 19 -36.53 -12.70 -4.41
C CYS A 19 -36.92 -14.09 -3.89
N HIS A 20 -36.43 -15.17 -4.50
CA HIS A 20 -36.57 -16.54 -3.98
C HIS A 20 -35.39 -17.40 -4.40
N LYS A 21 -35.21 -18.55 -3.72
CA LYS A 21 -34.23 -19.56 -4.10
C LYS A 21 -34.81 -20.46 -5.19
N HIS A 22 -33.98 -20.89 -6.15
CA HIS A 22 -34.31 -21.81 -7.24
C HIS A 22 -35.53 -21.37 -8.07
N CYS A 23 -35.28 -20.64 -9.16
CA CYS A 23 -36.31 -20.36 -10.14
C CYS A 23 -36.40 -21.54 -11.12
N TYR A 24 -37.62 -22.06 -11.30
CA TYR A 24 -37.90 -23.20 -12.17
C TYR A 24 -38.39 -22.76 -13.57
N LEU A 25 -38.15 -21.50 -13.94
CA LEU A 25 -38.47 -21.01 -15.26
C LEU A 25 -37.49 -21.62 -16.27
N GLU A 26 -38.01 -22.39 -17.21
CA GLU A 26 -37.25 -22.97 -18.31
C GLU A 26 -37.25 -22.02 -19.51
N ASN A 27 -36.16 -22.02 -20.29
CA ASN A 27 -36.01 -21.22 -21.52
C ASN A 27 -36.04 -19.69 -21.33
N VAL A 28 -35.67 -19.19 -20.15
CA VAL A 28 -35.53 -17.76 -19.87
C VAL A 28 -34.06 -17.36 -19.92
N ALA A 29 -33.74 -16.29 -20.65
CA ALA A 29 -32.38 -15.78 -20.72
C ALA A 29 -31.90 -15.28 -19.35
N ASP A 30 -30.77 -15.82 -18.89
CA ASP A 30 -30.11 -15.43 -17.64
C ASP A 30 -29.63 -13.97 -17.68
N GLU A 31 -29.66 -13.31 -16.53
CA GLU A 31 -29.20 -11.94 -16.28
C GLU A 31 -29.86 -10.82 -17.12
N VAL A 32 -30.90 -11.14 -17.89
CA VAL A 32 -31.65 -10.16 -18.70
C VAL A 32 -32.80 -9.56 -17.88
N VAL A 33 -32.86 -8.22 -17.85
CA VAL A 33 -34.05 -7.48 -17.36
C VAL A 33 -35.09 -7.37 -18.48
N ASN A 34 -36.35 -7.13 -18.11
CA ASN A 34 -37.44 -6.91 -19.07
C ASN A 34 -37.68 -8.12 -19.99
N ASN A 35 -37.50 -9.34 -19.46
CA ASN A 35 -37.91 -10.56 -20.12
C ASN A 35 -39.34 -10.93 -19.69
N ASP A 36 -40.29 -10.89 -20.63
CA ASP A 36 -41.71 -11.15 -20.37
C ASP A 36 -41.97 -12.52 -19.75
N ALA A 37 -41.12 -13.53 -20.01
CA ALA A 37 -41.25 -14.86 -19.40
C ALA A 37 -41.08 -14.84 -17.87
N LEU A 38 -40.53 -13.75 -17.29
CA LEU A 38 -40.46 -13.57 -15.85
C LEU A 38 -41.84 -13.33 -15.21
N LYS A 39 -42.87 -13.00 -15.99
CA LYS A 39 -44.27 -12.91 -15.52
C LYS A 39 -44.78 -14.25 -15.00
N ASP A 40 -44.30 -15.35 -15.60
CA ASP A 40 -44.70 -16.71 -15.26
C ASP A 40 -43.93 -17.27 -14.05
N CYS A 41 -43.04 -16.47 -13.46
CA CYS A 41 -42.33 -16.84 -12.25
C CYS A 41 -43.31 -16.99 -11.08
N THR A 42 -43.18 -18.05 -10.28
CA THR A 42 -44.02 -18.29 -9.09
C THR A 42 -43.96 -17.18 -8.04
N ALA A 43 -42.95 -16.32 -8.10
CA ALA A 43 -42.83 -15.17 -7.22
C ALA A 43 -43.60 -13.93 -7.72
N MET A 44 -44.21 -13.97 -8.91
CA MET A 44 -45.06 -12.90 -9.45
C MET A 44 -46.52 -13.16 -9.13
N ASP A 45 -47.24 -12.09 -8.82
CA ASP A 45 -48.69 -12.10 -8.71
C ASP A 45 -49.37 -11.97 -10.09
N GLU A 46 -50.69 -12.02 -10.08
CA GLU A 46 -51.58 -11.90 -11.25
C GLU A 46 -51.36 -10.61 -12.05
N ASN A 47 -50.86 -9.56 -11.40
CA ASN A 47 -50.58 -8.25 -11.99
C ASN A 47 -49.12 -8.11 -12.44
N GLY A 48 -48.32 -9.19 -12.35
CA GLY A 48 -46.90 -9.20 -12.67
C GLY A 48 -46.03 -8.45 -11.67
N LYS A 49 -46.50 -8.30 -10.43
CA LYS A 49 -45.76 -7.70 -9.32
C LYS A 49 -45.21 -8.81 -8.44
N CYS A 50 -43.92 -8.73 -8.10
CA CYS A 50 -43.29 -9.71 -7.26
C CYS A 50 -43.81 -9.63 -5.83
N THR A 51 -44.25 -10.74 -5.26
CA THR A 51 -44.75 -10.84 -3.89
C THR A 51 -43.64 -10.67 -2.83
N MET A 52 -42.38 -10.88 -3.21
CA MET A 52 -41.23 -10.85 -2.29
C MET A 52 -40.62 -9.45 -2.15
N CYS A 53 -40.57 -8.66 -3.23
CA CYS A 53 -39.95 -7.34 -3.22
C CYS A 53 -40.88 -6.21 -3.67
N GLY A 54 -42.07 -6.52 -4.18
CA GLY A 54 -43.08 -5.55 -4.60
C GLY A 54 -42.81 -4.84 -5.92
N TYR A 55 -41.77 -5.23 -6.67
CA TYR A 55 -41.46 -4.64 -7.98
C TYR A 55 -42.09 -5.43 -9.13
N LEU A 56 -42.32 -4.75 -10.26
CA LEU A 56 -42.83 -5.39 -11.48
C LEU A 56 -41.79 -6.34 -12.09
N TRP A 57 -42.26 -7.38 -12.77
CA TRP A 57 -41.48 -8.41 -13.45
C TRP A 57 -40.36 -7.84 -14.34
N ASN A 58 -40.56 -6.69 -14.97
CA ASN A 58 -39.58 -6.05 -15.85
C ASN A 58 -38.32 -5.54 -15.12
N LYS A 59 -38.38 -5.46 -13.79
CA LYS A 59 -37.26 -5.11 -12.91
C LYS A 59 -36.57 -6.33 -12.31
N HIS A 60 -36.93 -7.54 -12.72
CA HIS A 60 -36.32 -8.78 -12.25
C HIS A 60 -35.39 -9.37 -13.29
N LYS A 61 -34.50 -10.26 -12.83
CA LYS A 61 -33.60 -11.06 -13.66
C LYS A 61 -33.69 -12.52 -13.22
N HIS A 62 -33.60 -13.44 -14.17
CA HIS A 62 -33.31 -14.84 -13.88
C HIS A 62 -31.81 -14.98 -13.60
N ILE A 63 -31.43 -15.60 -12.48
CA ILE A 63 -30.01 -15.81 -12.10
C ILE A 63 -29.88 -17.24 -11.57
N THR A 64 -28.92 -17.98 -12.13
CA THR A 64 -28.67 -19.40 -11.84
C THR A 64 -27.51 -19.64 -10.86
N TYR A 65 -26.76 -18.59 -10.50
CA TYR A 65 -25.62 -18.66 -9.61
C TYR A 65 -25.71 -17.63 -8.46
N GLU A 66 -24.94 -17.86 -7.40
CA GLU A 66 -24.79 -16.94 -6.26
C GLU A 66 -23.31 -16.56 -6.13
N ILE A 67 -23.00 -15.27 -6.25
CA ILE A 67 -21.64 -14.78 -6.03
C ILE A 67 -21.46 -14.58 -4.53
N ASN A 68 -20.63 -15.43 -3.93
CA ASN A 68 -20.17 -15.25 -2.56
C ASN A 68 -18.83 -14.51 -2.60
N HIS A 69 -18.81 -13.25 -2.16
CA HIS A 69 -17.56 -12.53 -1.97
C HIS A 69 -16.91 -12.97 -0.66
N THR A 70 -15.84 -13.77 -0.74
CA THR A 70 -15.00 -14.09 0.41
C THR A 70 -13.79 -13.17 0.43
N LEU A 71 -13.64 -12.40 1.52
CA LEU A 71 -12.41 -11.68 1.80
C LEU A 71 -11.33 -12.67 2.22
N SER A 72 -10.35 -12.91 1.35
CA SER A 72 -9.13 -13.64 1.71
C SER A 72 -8.04 -12.65 2.12
N TYR A 73 -7.61 -12.70 3.38
CA TYR A 73 -6.44 -11.95 3.82
C TYR A 73 -5.18 -12.70 3.40
N VAL A 74 -4.34 -12.07 2.58
CA VAL A 74 -3.00 -12.57 2.26
C VAL A 74 -2.06 -12.06 3.36
N LEU A 75 -1.54 -12.96 4.19
CA LEU A 75 -0.46 -12.63 5.11
C LEU A 75 0.82 -12.41 4.30
N LEU A 76 1.21 -11.15 4.11
CA LEU A 76 2.55 -10.81 3.64
C LEU A 76 3.53 -11.25 4.73
N ARG A 77 4.31 -12.31 4.47
CA ARG A 77 5.45 -12.64 5.33
C ARG A 77 6.49 -11.54 5.13
N GLU A 78 6.74 -10.75 6.16
CA GLU A 78 7.85 -9.82 6.14
C GLU A 78 9.16 -10.61 6.09
N HIS A 79 9.96 -10.42 5.04
CA HIS A 79 11.32 -10.96 4.95
C HIS A 79 12.24 -10.15 5.90
N THR A 80 12.06 -10.32 7.21
CA THR A 80 12.82 -9.64 8.26
C THR A 80 14.31 -9.97 8.16
N ASP A 81 14.63 -11.23 7.89
CA ASP A 81 16.01 -11.73 7.87
C ASP A 81 16.88 -11.07 6.77
N GLU A 82 16.27 -10.71 5.64
CA GLU A 82 16.98 -10.04 4.54
C GLU A 82 17.29 -8.58 4.88
N LYS A 83 16.34 -7.90 5.55
CA LYS A 83 16.51 -6.51 6.01
C LYS A 83 17.59 -6.42 7.08
N GLU A 84 17.60 -7.32 8.05
CA GLU A 84 18.60 -7.36 9.11
C GLU A 84 20.00 -7.61 8.56
N ASN A 85 20.14 -8.57 7.64
CA ASN A 85 21.40 -8.83 6.95
C ASN A 85 21.89 -7.62 6.15
N ARG A 86 20.97 -6.88 5.52
CA ARG A 86 21.32 -5.65 4.79
C ARG A 86 21.82 -4.56 5.73
N ILE A 87 21.16 -4.35 6.86
CA ILE A 87 21.59 -3.37 7.89
C ILE A 87 22.99 -3.74 8.40
N PHE A 88 23.24 -5.01 8.70
CA PHE A 88 24.55 -5.47 9.17
C PHE A 88 25.67 -5.20 8.16
N LYS A 89 25.44 -5.48 6.87
CA LYS A 89 26.40 -5.20 5.80
C LYS A 89 26.69 -3.70 5.66
N LEU A 90 25.64 -2.87 5.69
CA LEU A 90 25.80 -1.42 5.58
C LEU A 90 26.61 -0.83 6.74
N LYS A 91 26.42 -1.33 7.97
CA LYS A 91 27.21 -0.91 9.13
C LYS A 91 28.70 -1.27 8.98
N GLN A 92 29.01 -2.44 8.45
CA GLN A 92 30.40 -2.84 8.18
C GLN A 92 31.05 -1.97 7.09
N GLU A 93 30.32 -1.71 5.99
CA GLU A 93 30.78 -0.84 4.92
C GLU A 93 31.07 0.57 5.43
N GLN A 94 30.16 1.13 6.24
CA GLN A 94 30.34 2.44 6.86
C GLN A 94 31.60 2.50 7.72
N GLN A 95 31.82 1.50 8.59
CA GLN A 95 32.99 1.45 9.45
C GLN A 95 34.30 1.40 8.65
N LEU A 96 34.32 0.64 7.55
CA LEU A 96 35.49 0.51 6.69
C LEU A 96 35.81 1.83 5.96
N VAL A 97 34.79 2.54 5.47
CA VAL A 97 34.98 3.85 4.84
C VAL A 97 35.57 4.86 5.83
N ILE A 98 35.01 4.93 7.05
CA ILE A 98 35.51 5.83 8.10
C ILE A 98 36.97 5.53 8.43
N ASP A 99 37.33 4.27 8.64
CA ASP A 99 38.70 3.86 8.97
C ASP A 99 39.71 4.24 7.86
N ILE A 100 39.34 4.04 6.59
CA ILE A 100 40.16 4.45 5.45
C ILE A 100 40.31 5.98 5.41
N CYS A 101 39.22 6.72 5.57
CA CYS A 101 39.24 8.17 5.61
C CYS A 101 40.14 8.67 6.75
N THR A 102 40.03 8.11 7.96
CA THR A 102 40.87 8.49 9.10
C THR A 102 42.36 8.24 8.81
N LYS A 103 42.71 7.07 8.26
CA LYS A 103 44.09 6.76 7.87
C LYS A 103 44.63 7.71 6.81
N LEU A 104 43.81 8.04 5.81
CA LEU A 104 44.16 8.99 4.77
C LEU A 104 44.36 10.40 5.34
N SER A 105 43.49 10.83 6.25
CA SER A 105 43.59 12.12 6.95
C SER A 105 44.87 12.22 7.76
N LEU A 106 45.20 11.21 8.55
CA LEU A 106 46.43 11.15 9.33
C LEU A 106 47.68 11.17 8.44
N PHE A 107 47.67 10.39 7.35
CA PHE A 107 48.76 10.39 6.37
C PHE A 107 48.92 11.78 5.74
N SER A 108 47.82 12.37 5.28
CA SER A 108 47.82 13.66 4.60
C SER A 108 48.25 14.77 5.55
N LYS A 109 47.77 14.80 6.79
CA LYS A 109 48.19 15.74 7.84
C LYS A 109 49.69 15.69 8.10
N LYS A 110 50.31 14.50 8.00
CA LYS A 110 51.75 14.32 8.22
C LYS A 110 52.61 14.74 7.03
N TYR A 111 52.14 14.53 5.81
CA TYR A 111 52.97 14.66 4.60
C TYR A 111 52.53 15.77 3.64
N SER A 112 51.37 16.39 3.87
CA SER A 112 50.85 17.45 2.99
C SER A 112 51.61 18.75 3.22
N ILE A 113 52.04 19.35 2.11
CA ILE A 113 52.67 20.67 2.06
C ILE A 113 51.61 21.78 2.18
N ILE A 114 50.35 21.47 1.85
CA ILE A 114 49.19 22.37 1.85
C ILE A 114 48.30 22.02 3.05
N PRO A 115 47.56 22.99 3.66
CA PRO A 115 46.56 22.68 4.67
C PRO A 115 45.61 21.58 4.19
N TYR A 116 45.55 20.47 4.93
CA TYR A 116 44.69 19.34 4.63
C TYR A 116 43.22 19.74 4.86
N ASN A 117 42.39 19.59 3.84
CA ASN A 117 40.95 19.84 3.91
C ASN A 117 40.22 18.53 4.23
N ASP A 118 39.84 18.35 5.50
CA ASP A 118 39.14 17.16 5.96
C ASP A 118 37.61 17.35 5.83
N ASP A 119 37.12 17.13 4.61
CA ASP A 119 35.71 17.37 4.25
C ASP A 119 34.74 16.35 4.88
N ILE A 120 35.23 15.31 5.53
CA ILE A 120 34.39 14.26 6.14
C ILE A 120 33.50 14.85 7.23
N ILE A 121 34.04 15.75 8.06
CA ILE A 121 33.27 16.39 9.12
C ILE A 121 32.19 17.30 8.53
N GLU A 122 32.50 18.07 7.49
CA GLU A 122 31.53 18.92 6.80
C GLU A 122 30.44 18.10 6.12
N TYR A 123 30.80 16.96 5.53
CA TYR A 123 29.87 16.03 4.93
C TYR A 123 28.90 15.42 5.95
N ILE A 124 29.39 15.00 7.12
CA ILE A 124 28.50 14.49 8.19
C ILE A 124 27.61 15.61 8.74
N ARG A 125 28.15 16.83 8.90
CA ARG A 125 27.36 18.00 9.34
C ARG A 125 26.24 18.35 8.35
N TYR A 126 26.47 18.18 7.06
CA TYR A 126 25.42 18.35 6.06
C TYR A 126 24.22 17.42 6.33
N PHE A 127 24.45 16.14 6.65
CA PHE A 127 23.37 15.23 7.02
C PHE A 127 22.68 15.61 8.33
N ILE A 128 23.44 16.06 9.33
CA ILE A 128 22.85 16.58 10.58
C ILE A 128 21.88 17.72 10.28
N LEU A 129 22.26 18.65 9.40
CA LEU A 129 21.42 19.78 9.00
C LEU A 129 20.13 19.31 8.29
N GLU A 130 20.23 18.32 7.40
CA GLU A 130 19.05 17.74 6.75
C GLU A 130 18.10 17.09 7.76
N GLU A 131 18.63 16.32 8.71
CA GLU A 131 17.82 15.67 9.75
C GLU A 131 17.21 16.69 10.71
N GLN A 132 17.92 17.75 11.08
CA GLN A 132 17.36 18.86 11.87
C GLN A 132 16.24 19.59 11.11
N THR A 133 16.40 19.76 9.79
CA THR A 133 15.34 20.35 8.95
C THR A 133 14.08 19.49 8.97
N LYS A 134 14.23 18.15 8.99
CA LYS A 134 13.11 17.22 9.14
C LYS A 134 12.46 17.29 10.53
N GLN A 135 13.20 17.60 11.59
CA GLN A 135 12.61 17.82 12.93
C GLN A 135 11.68 19.03 12.96
N ASN A 136 12.05 20.10 12.25
CA ASN A 136 11.24 21.32 12.18
C ASN A 136 9.86 21.06 11.54
N VAL A 137 9.71 20.01 10.73
CA VAL A 137 8.44 19.57 10.14
C VAL A 137 7.80 18.36 10.86
N GLY A 138 8.30 17.99 12.05
CA GLY A 138 7.69 17.02 12.95
C GLY A 138 8.29 15.60 12.94
N SER A 139 9.45 15.37 12.31
CA SER A 139 10.12 14.07 12.32
C SER A 139 10.70 13.70 13.68
N GLN A 140 10.58 12.43 14.09
CA GLN A 140 11.15 11.88 15.33
C GLN A 140 12.48 11.14 15.08
N ASN A 141 13.50 11.87 14.61
CA ASN A 141 14.79 11.34 14.16
C ASN A 141 15.96 11.70 15.10
N LYS A 142 15.69 12.08 16.36
CA LYS A 142 16.75 12.51 17.31
C LYS A 142 17.90 11.50 17.42
N HIS A 143 17.58 10.20 17.50
CA HIS A 143 18.57 9.13 17.57
C HIS A 143 19.51 9.07 16.35
N ILE A 144 19.07 9.53 15.17
CA ILE A 144 19.89 9.60 13.96
C ILE A 144 20.90 10.73 14.10
N ILE A 145 20.44 11.90 14.57
CA ILE A 145 21.30 13.05 14.83
C ILE A 145 22.36 12.69 15.88
N ASP A 146 21.95 12.09 17.00
CA ASP A 146 22.86 11.66 18.07
C ASP A 146 23.93 10.68 17.51
N GLY A 147 23.54 9.76 16.63
CA GLY A 147 24.48 8.84 15.97
C GLY A 147 25.46 9.53 15.00
N LEU A 148 25.00 10.53 14.24
CA LEU A 148 25.86 11.32 13.35
C LEU A 148 26.83 12.20 14.14
N GLU A 149 26.39 12.78 15.26
CA GLU A 149 27.27 13.52 16.18
C GLU A 149 28.33 12.61 16.79
N GLN A 150 27.96 11.39 17.18
CA GLN A 150 28.91 10.39 17.64
C GLN A 150 29.96 10.04 16.57
N MET A 151 29.55 9.88 15.32
CA MET A 151 30.48 9.62 14.21
C MET A 151 31.52 10.74 14.03
N ILE A 152 31.12 12.01 14.20
CA ILE A 152 32.06 13.14 14.17
C ILE A 152 33.06 13.01 15.33
N ASN A 153 32.59 12.73 16.54
CA ASN A 153 33.44 12.59 17.72
C ASN A 153 34.46 11.44 17.57
N ASP A 154 34.01 10.28 17.09
CA ASP A 154 34.86 9.09 16.87
C ASP A 154 35.95 9.39 15.83
N TYR A 155 35.59 10.13 14.77
CA TYR A 155 36.53 10.53 13.73
C TYR A 155 37.57 11.55 14.23
N GLN A 156 37.14 12.54 15.01
CA GLN A 156 38.02 13.57 15.58
C GLN A 156 38.93 13.05 16.69
N THR A 157 38.49 12.07 17.48
CA THR A 157 39.33 11.47 18.54
C THR A 157 40.44 10.60 17.99
N THR A 158 40.29 10.11 16.76
CA THR A 158 41.27 9.23 16.09
C THR A 158 42.27 10.00 15.21
N ASN A 159 42.06 11.29 14.94
CA ASN A 159 42.80 12.11 13.96
C ASN A 159 43.50 13.33 14.59
#